data_AF-A0A919HX71-F1
#
_entry.id   AF-A0A919HX71-F1
#
_cell.length_a   1.000
_cell.length_b   1.000
_cell.length_c   1.000
_cell.angle_alpha   90.00
_cell.angle_beta   90.00
_cell.angle_gamma   90.00
#
_symmetry.space_group_name_H-M   'P 1'
#
loop_
_entity.id
_entity.type
_entity.pdbx_description
1 polymer ?
#
loop_
_entity_poly.entity_id
_entity_poly.type
_entity_poly.pdbx_seq_one_letter_code
_entity_poly.pdbx_strand_id
1 'polypeptide(L)'
;MIFACHSAQATAMLAAPTDSEREVLGDIGWQRNEVVLHSDPRWLPERQRARASWNYRLSDGDRARACVTYNMNILRGCPRAPLFCVTLNPDAPVDDRYVWQRFVYEHPLFNPQSWSAQLRRED
;
A
#
# COMPACT_ATOMS: atom_id res chain seq x y z
N MET A 1 15.70 22.64 10.45
CA MET A 1 14.40 22.32 9.78
C MET A 1 14.15 20.84 9.94
N ILE A 2 12.90 20.39 10.09
CA ILE A 2 12.55 18.96 10.18
C ILE A 2 11.43 18.69 9.19
N PHE A 3 11.62 17.71 8.31
CA PHE A 3 10.59 17.21 7.40
C PHE A 3 10.05 15.86 7.91
N ALA A 4 8.73 15.72 7.93
CA ALA A 4 8.03 14.47 8.28
C ALA A 4 7.10 14.06 7.13
N CYS A 5 7.67 13.94 5.92
CA CYS A 5 6.96 13.66 4.67
C CYS A 5 7.82 12.76 3.77
N HIS A 6 7.29 12.34 2.62
CA HIS A 6 8.05 11.51 1.67
C HIS A 6 9.26 12.25 1.10
N SER A 7 10.32 11.53 0.73
CA SER A 7 11.57 12.12 0.25
C SER A 7 11.38 13.02 -0.98
N ALA A 8 10.50 12.61 -1.90
CA ALA A 8 10.13 13.40 -3.08
C ALA A 8 9.41 14.71 -2.68
N GLN A 9 8.58 14.68 -1.64
CA GLN A 9 7.88 15.88 -1.13
C GLN A 9 8.88 16.82 -0.44
N ALA A 10 9.79 16.28 0.38
CA ALA A 10 10.83 17.07 1.02
C ALA A 10 11.72 17.78 -0.03
N THR A 11 12.15 17.05 -1.06
CA THR A 11 12.95 17.60 -2.16
C THR A 11 12.24 18.75 -2.88
N ALA A 12 10.93 18.61 -3.13
CA ALA A 12 10.13 19.65 -3.78
C ALA A 12 9.93 20.91 -2.90
N MET A 13 10.08 20.79 -1.59
CA MET A 13 9.99 21.92 -0.64
C MET A 13 11.33 22.64 -0.45
N LEU A 14 12.45 22.06 -0.88
CA LEU A 14 13.77 22.69 -0.80
C LEU A 14 13.91 23.74 -1.92
N ALA A 15 14.23 24.98 -1.54
CA ALA A 15 14.37 26.08 -2.51
C ALA A 15 15.61 25.93 -3.41
N ALA A 16 16.71 25.42 -2.84
CA ALA A 16 17.97 25.20 -3.54
C ALA A 16 18.67 23.95 -2.99
N PRO A 17 18.17 22.74 -3.30
CA PRO A 17 18.80 21.51 -2.82
C PRO A 17 20.23 21.40 -3.35
N THR A 18 21.12 20.83 -2.57
CA THR A 18 22.48 20.44 -2.99
C THR A 18 22.42 19.21 -3.91
N ASP A 19 23.52 18.87 -4.56
CA ASP A 19 23.60 17.63 -5.34
C ASP A 19 23.43 16.39 -4.46
N SER A 20 24.01 16.40 -3.26
CA SER A 20 23.85 15.30 -2.28
C SER A 20 22.40 15.13 -1.86
N GLU A 21 21.70 16.23 -1.54
CA GLU A 21 20.28 16.17 -1.16
C GLU A 21 19.39 15.63 -2.29
N ARG A 22 19.65 16.04 -3.55
CA ARG A 22 18.92 15.51 -4.70
C ARG A 22 19.14 14.01 -4.87
N GLU A 23 20.38 13.56 -4.77
CA GLU A 23 20.76 12.17 -4.94
C GLU A 23 20.16 11.29 -3.84
N VAL A 24 20.40 11.65 -2.57
CA VAL A 24 19.93 10.87 -1.42
C VAL A 24 18.41 10.80 -1.35
N LEU A 25 17.71 11.94 -1.53
CA LEU A 25 16.25 11.95 -1.45
C LEU A 25 15.59 11.34 -2.71
N GLY A 26 16.23 11.47 -3.88
CA GLY A 26 15.76 10.93 -5.15
C GLY A 26 15.88 9.41 -5.25
N ASP A 27 16.86 8.80 -4.59
CA ASP A 27 17.10 7.36 -4.61
C ASP A 27 16.16 6.54 -3.70
N ILE A 28 15.34 7.22 -2.88
CA ILE A 28 14.28 6.60 -2.11
C ILE A 28 13.02 6.48 -2.99
N GLY A 29 12.85 5.31 -3.60
CA GLY A 29 11.71 5.01 -4.46
C GLY A 29 10.42 4.78 -3.68
N TRP A 30 9.27 4.93 -4.35
CA TRP A 30 7.93 4.76 -3.76
C TRP A 30 7.03 3.92 -4.66
N GLN A 31 6.24 3.05 -4.05
CA GLN A 31 5.22 2.26 -4.72
C GLN A 31 3.83 2.77 -4.37
N ARG A 32 3.12 3.26 -5.37
CA ARG A 32 1.70 3.63 -5.28
C ARG A 32 0.83 2.37 -5.21
N ASN A 33 0.03 2.26 -4.17
CA ASN A 33 -0.89 1.17 -3.94
C ASN A 33 -2.33 1.68 -3.79
N GLU A 34 -3.26 1.05 -4.50
CA GLU A 34 -4.68 1.36 -4.41
C GLU A 34 -5.29 0.55 -3.27
N VAL A 35 -6.12 1.18 -2.46
CA VAL A 35 -6.80 0.52 -1.34
C VAL A 35 -8.29 0.81 -1.41
N VAL A 36 -9.10 -0.24 -1.34
CA VAL A 36 -10.55 -0.13 -1.37
C VAL A 36 -11.11 -0.69 -0.08
N LEU A 37 -11.84 0.13 0.65
CA LEU A 37 -12.66 -0.28 1.78
C LEU A 37 -14.07 -0.60 1.26
N HIS A 38 -14.52 -1.84 1.45
CA HIS A 38 -15.79 -2.32 0.92
C HIS A 38 -16.40 -3.44 1.76
N SER A 39 -17.60 -3.86 1.37
CA SER A 39 -18.35 -4.98 1.97
C SER A 39 -18.61 -6.15 1.00
N ASP A 40 -18.00 -6.13 -0.19
CA ASP A 40 -18.17 -7.19 -1.20
C ASP A 40 -17.53 -8.53 -0.76
N PRO A 41 -18.34 -9.58 -0.50
CA PRO A 41 -17.82 -10.88 -0.06
C PRO A 41 -17.11 -11.68 -1.15
N ARG A 42 -17.22 -11.29 -2.43
CA ARG A 42 -16.58 -11.97 -3.57
C ARG A 42 -15.05 -11.83 -3.58
N TRP A 43 -14.53 -10.87 -2.82
CA TRP A 43 -13.10 -10.67 -2.61
C TRP A 43 -12.51 -11.59 -1.53
N LEU A 44 -13.34 -12.34 -0.81
CA LEU A 44 -12.91 -13.37 0.13
C LEU A 44 -13.01 -14.75 -0.54
N PRO A 45 -12.30 -15.76 -0.01
CA PRO A 45 -12.48 -17.14 -0.44
C PRO A 45 -13.95 -17.56 -0.41
N GLU A 46 -14.38 -18.25 -1.48
CA GLU A 46 -15.74 -18.80 -1.61
C GLU A 46 -16.05 -19.76 -0.46
N ARG A 47 -15.08 -20.62 -0.13
CA ARG A 47 -15.17 -21.52 1.02
C ARG A 47 -14.98 -20.71 2.31
N GLN A 48 -16.05 -20.52 3.07
CA GLN A 48 -16.03 -19.75 4.32
C GLN A 48 -14.96 -20.23 5.31
N ARG A 49 -14.71 -21.54 5.40
CA ARG A 49 -13.66 -22.13 6.26
C ARG A 49 -12.23 -21.74 5.86
N ALA A 50 -12.02 -21.28 4.63
CA ALA A 50 -10.73 -20.83 4.13
C ALA A 50 -10.53 -19.31 4.28
N ARG A 51 -11.54 -18.57 4.76
CA ARG A 51 -11.42 -17.14 4.99
C ARG A 51 -10.48 -16.88 6.16
N ALA A 52 -9.39 -16.18 5.89
CA ALA A 52 -8.43 -15.74 6.89
C ALA A 52 -8.54 -14.23 7.09
N SER A 53 -7.81 -13.70 8.08
CA SER A 53 -7.65 -12.26 8.25
C SER A 53 -6.99 -11.61 7.02
N TRP A 54 -6.18 -12.36 6.27
CA TRP A 54 -5.44 -11.92 5.08
C TRP A 54 -5.68 -12.93 3.97
N ASN A 55 -6.18 -12.51 2.82
CA ASN A 55 -6.53 -13.40 1.70
C ASN A 55 -5.81 -12.90 0.45
N TYR A 56 -4.82 -13.66 -0.01
CA TYR A 56 -4.03 -13.33 -1.19
C TYR A 56 -4.70 -13.89 -2.45
N ARG A 57 -4.79 -13.09 -3.51
CA ARG A 57 -5.26 -13.51 -4.82
C ARG A 57 -4.07 -13.56 -5.78
N LEU A 58 -3.80 -14.76 -6.29
CA LEU A 58 -2.80 -14.96 -7.34
C LEU A 58 -3.40 -14.51 -8.68
N SER A 59 -2.62 -13.74 -9.41
CA SER A 59 -2.85 -13.37 -10.79
C SER A 59 -1.93 -14.19 -11.69
N ASP A 60 -2.37 -14.51 -12.91
CA ASP A 60 -1.63 -15.37 -13.85
C ASP A 60 -0.30 -14.80 -14.40
N GLY A 61 0.14 -13.62 -13.94
CA GLY A 61 1.37 -12.97 -14.39
C GLY A 61 2.34 -12.65 -13.26
N ASP A 62 3.63 -12.99 -13.45
CA ASP A 62 4.74 -12.72 -12.52
C ASP A 62 4.96 -11.23 -12.19
N ARG A 63 4.34 -10.31 -12.94
CA ARG A 63 4.48 -8.85 -12.78
C ARG A 63 3.27 -8.17 -12.17
N ALA A 64 2.20 -8.90 -11.88
CA ALA A 64 1.02 -8.29 -11.31
C ALA A 64 1.25 -7.93 -9.84
N ARG A 65 0.69 -6.79 -9.43
CA ARG A 65 0.79 -6.32 -8.04
C ARG A 65 0.11 -7.32 -7.13
N ALA A 66 0.67 -7.52 -5.94
CA ALA A 66 0.04 -8.32 -4.91
C ALA A 66 -1.37 -7.79 -4.61
N CYS A 67 -2.38 -8.61 -4.87
CA CYS A 67 -3.76 -8.33 -4.52
C CYS A 67 -4.10 -9.04 -3.21
N VAL A 68 -4.37 -8.28 -2.16
CA VAL A 68 -4.62 -8.81 -0.81
C VAL A 68 -5.89 -8.21 -0.23
N THR A 69 -6.82 -9.07 0.18
CA THR A 69 -8.02 -8.65 0.90
C THR A 69 -7.87 -8.97 2.39
N TYR A 70 -7.84 -7.93 3.21
CA TYR A 70 -7.95 -8.03 4.66
C TYR A 70 -9.41 -8.20 5.06
N ASN A 71 -9.71 -9.32 5.73
CA ASN A 71 -10.99 -9.48 6.42
C ASN A 71 -10.87 -8.84 7.81
N MET A 72 -11.30 -7.59 7.91
CA MET A 72 -11.14 -6.80 9.13
C MET A 72 -11.98 -7.34 10.28
N ASN A 73 -13.09 -8.03 10.01
CA ASN A 73 -13.88 -8.67 11.06
C ASN A 73 -13.11 -9.74 11.81
N ILE A 74 -12.33 -10.56 11.08
CA ILE A 74 -11.46 -11.56 11.70
C ILE A 74 -10.25 -10.86 12.34
N LEU A 75 -9.61 -9.93 11.61
CA LEU A 75 -8.40 -9.25 12.07
C LEU A 75 -8.61 -8.42 13.34
N ARG A 76 -9.79 -7.80 13.51
CA ARG A 76 -10.15 -6.99 14.68
C ARG A 76 -11.01 -7.73 15.70
N GLY A 77 -11.41 -8.98 15.43
CA GLY A 77 -12.25 -9.76 16.34
C GLY A 77 -13.69 -9.24 16.49
N CYS A 78 -14.29 -8.69 15.42
CA CYS A 78 -15.63 -8.10 15.43
C CYS A 78 -16.62 -8.81 14.47
N PRO A 79 -17.02 -10.06 14.76
CA PRO A 79 -17.83 -10.89 13.84
C PRO A 79 -19.28 -10.43 13.70
N ARG A 80 -19.79 -9.59 14.62
CA ARG A 80 -21.16 -9.06 14.59
C ARG A 80 -21.29 -7.73 13.82
N ALA A 81 -20.16 -7.12 13.45
CA ALA A 81 -20.16 -5.89 12.68
C ALA A 81 -20.50 -6.19 11.21
N PRO A 82 -20.88 -5.18 10.39
CA PRO A 82 -20.92 -5.33 8.93
C PRO A 82 -19.63 -5.95 8.39
N LEU A 83 -19.68 -6.56 7.20
CA LEU A 83 -18.47 -7.10 6.58
C LEU A 83 -17.54 -5.95 6.17
N PHE A 84 -16.39 -5.85 6.81
CA PHE A 84 -15.32 -4.90 6.52
C PHE A 84 -14.20 -5.62 5.78
N CYS A 85 -14.09 -5.36 4.47
CA CYS A 85 -12.98 -5.79 3.65
C CYS A 85 -12.13 -4.58 3.27
N VAL A 86 -10.81 -4.72 3.39
CA VAL A 86 -9.85 -3.77 2.82
C VAL A 86 -9.06 -4.52 1.76
N THR A 87 -9.25 -4.16 0.49
CA THR A 87 -8.51 -4.79 -0.62
C THR A 87 -7.43 -3.87 -1.13
N LEU A 88 -6.20 -4.36 -1.09
CA LEU A 88 -5.00 -3.74 -1.63
C LEU A 88 -4.81 -4.19 -3.09
N ASN A 89 -4.61 -3.23 -4.00
CA ASN A 89 -4.37 -3.41 -5.43
C ASN A 89 -5.35 -4.42 -6.06
N PRO A 90 -6.67 -4.15 -6.05
CA PRO A 90 -7.64 -5.04 -6.64
C PRO A 90 -7.30 -5.26 -8.14
N ASP A 91 -7.24 -6.52 -8.55
CA ASP A 91 -6.91 -6.94 -9.92
C ASP A 91 -8.08 -6.74 -10.91
N ALA A 92 -9.28 -6.50 -10.39
CA ALA A 92 -10.47 -6.10 -11.10
C ALA A 92 -11.24 -5.03 -10.30
N PRO A 93 -12.11 -4.22 -10.92
CA PRO A 93 -12.90 -3.24 -10.18
C PRO A 93 -13.78 -3.89 -9.10
N VAL A 94 -13.68 -3.37 -7.88
CA VAL A 94 -14.67 -3.65 -6.83
C VAL A 94 -15.98 -2.96 -7.21
N ASP A 95 -17.06 -3.72 -7.24
CA ASP A 95 -18.41 -3.25 -7.53
C ASP A 95 -18.85 -2.13 -6.58
N ASP A 96 -19.13 -0.94 -7.15
CA ASP A 96 -19.29 0.31 -6.41
C ASP A 96 -20.42 0.28 -5.38
N ARG A 97 -21.42 -0.60 -5.55
CA ARG A 97 -22.51 -0.75 -4.54
C ARG A 97 -22.01 -1.24 -3.18
N TYR A 98 -20.84 -1.88 -3.14
CA TYR A 98 -20.23 -2.37 -1.91
C TYR A 98 -19.13 -1.46 -1.39
N VAL A 99 -18.69 -0.48 -2.18
CA VAL A 99 -17.55 0.38 -1.87
C VAL A 99 -17.98 1.45 -0.90
N TRP A 100 -17.22 1.59 0.18
CA TRP A 100 -17.40 2.70 1.12
C TRP A 100 -16.40 3.81 0.83
N GLN A 101 -15.14 3.46 0.64
CA GLN A 101 -14.07 4.43 0.38
C GLN A 101 -12.95 3.84 -0.47
N ARG A 102 -12.26 4.71 -1.20
CA ARG A 102 -11.05 4.40 -1.97
C ARG A 102 -9.93 5.31 -1.49
N PHE A 103 -8.75 4.74 -1.35
CA PHE A 103 -7.54 5.43 -0.91
C PHE A 103 -6.40 5.08 -1.84
N VAL A 104 -5.38 5.94 -1.83
CA VAL A 104 -4.11 5.63 -2.44
C VAL A 104 -3.01 5.93 -1.45
N TYR A 105 -2.18 4.93 -1.19
CA TYR A 105 -1.01 5.03 -0.33
C TYR A 105 0.25 4.85 -1.15
N GLU A 106 1.34 5.48 -0.70
CA GLU A 106 2.66 5.28 -1.26
C GLU A 106 3.52 4.61 -0.19
N HIS A 107 4.10 3.46 -0.52
CA HIS A 107 5.00 2.73 0.37
C HIS A 107 6.44 2.85 -0.13
N PRO A 108 7.42 3.07 0.75
CA PRO A 108 8.82 3.15 0.34
C PRO A 108 9.27 1.80 -0.24
N LEU A 109 10.01 1.85 -1.35
CA LEU A 109 10.63 0.69 -1.94
C LEU A 109 11.89 0.34 -1.14
N PHE A 110 11.92 -0.86 -0.58
CA PHE A 110 13.10 -1.38 0.10
C PHE A 110 13.96 -2.18 -0.89
N ASN A 111 14.89 -1.50 -1.55
CA ASN A 111 15.84 -2.08 -2.49
C ASN A 111 17.28 -1.61 -2.18
N PRO A 112 18.32 -2.19 -2.81
CA PRO A 112 19.70 -1.81 -2.55
C PRO A 112 19.99 -0.32 -2.78
N GLN A 113 19.36 0.31 -3.78
CA GLN A 113 19.53 1.74 -4.06
C GLN A 113 18.99 2.61 -2.91
N SER A 114 17.75 2.38 -2.48
CA SER A 114 17.15 3.11 -1.36
C SER A 114 17.86 2.84 -0.04
N TRP A 115 18.45 1.64 0.13
CA TRP A 115 19.31 1.32 1.28
C TRP A 115 20.61 2.12 1.27
N SER A 116 21.32 2.15 0.13
CA SER A 116 22.55 2.94 -0.03
C SER A 116 22.31 4.43 0.21
N ALA A 117 21.18 4.97 -0.25
CA ALA A 117 20.80 6.36 0.04
C ALA A 117 20.58 6.61 1.53
N GLN A 118 19.90 5.70 2.25
CA GLN A 118 19.67 5.84 3.69
C GLN A 118 20.97 5.86 4.52
N LEU A 119 22.02 5.15 4.08
CA LEU A 119 23.32 5.15 4.75
C LEU A 119 24.05 6.49 4.67
N ARG A 120 23.68 7.35 3.72
CA ARG A 120 24.24 8.69 3.51
C ARG A 120 23.50 9.79 4.27
N ARG A 121 22.70 9.43 5.28
CA ARG A 121 21.89 10.39 6.05
C ARG A 121 22.72 11.46 6.78
N GLU A 122 23.99 11.18 7.07
CA GLU A 122 24.91 12.08 7.78
C GLU A 122 25.77 12.93 6.86
N ASP A 123 25.71 12.70 5.54
CA ASP A 123 26.41 13.49 4.52
C ASP A 123 25.74 14.87 4.33
#